data_AF-A0A2V9PVQ6-F1
#
_entry.id   AF-A0A2V9PVQ6-F1
#
_cell.length_a   1.000
_cell.length_b   1.000
_cell.length_c   1.000
_cell.angle_alpha   90.00
_cell.angle_beta   90.00
_cell.angle_gamma   90.00
#
_symmetry.space_group_name_H-M   'P 1'
#
loop_
_entity.id
_entity.type
_entity.pdbx_description
1 polymer ?
#
loop_
_entity_poly.entity_id
_entity_poly.type
_entity_poly.pdbx_seq_one_letter_code
_entity_poly.pdbx_strand_id
1 'polypeptide(L)'
;IVGGIVIMNIMLVSVTERTREIGIRKAMGARRQDVLMQFLIESGTMALVGGLLGVLFGITFAKGITAIIGMPSAIKLWAVAAGLLVSASVGLFFGVYPARRAARLDPIAALRFEM
;
A
#
# COMPACT_ATOMS: atom_id res chain seq x y z
N ILE A 1 0.04 -5.84 10.96
CA ILE A 1 1.33 -6.51 10.69
C ILE A 1 1.19 -7.53 9.55
N VAL A 2 0.36 -8.58 9.68
CA VAL A 2 0.12 -9.55 8.58
C VAL A 2 -0.31 -8.88 7.27
N GLY A 3 -1.26 -7.95 7.31
CA GLY A 3 -1.65 -7.16 6.12
C GLY A 3 -0.52 -6.33 5.51
N GLY A 4 0.45 -5.88 6.32
CA GLY A 4 1.61 -5.15 5.82
C GLY A 4 2.54 -6.04 4.99
N ILE A 5 2.72 -7.30 5.40
CA ILE A 5 3.49 -8.31 4.65
C ILE A 5 2.82 -8.58 3.30
N VAL A 6 1.48 -8.65 3.27
CA VAL A 6 0.72 -8.83 2.03
C VAL A 6 0.94 -7.66 1.07
N ILE A 7 0.83 -6.41 1.57
CA ILE A 7 1.11 -5.21 0.77
C ILE A 7 2.53 -5.26 0.20
N MET A 8 3.52 -5.61 1.03
CA MET A 8 4.91 -5.74 0.58
C MET A 8 5.08 -6.75 -0.54
N ASN A 9 4.48 -7.94 -0.42
CA ASN A 9 4.57 -8.99 -1.44
C ASN A 9 3.91 -8.58 -2.74
N ILE A 10 2.70 -8.01 -2.69
CA ILE A 10 2.01 -7.52 -3.88
C ILE A 10 2.84 -6.43 -4.56
N MET A 11 3.39 -5.50 -3.79
CA MET A 11 4.28 -4.46 -4.30
C MET A 11 5.54 -5.05 -4.93
N LEU A 12 6.16 -6.07 -4.34
CA LEU A 12 7.33 -6.72 -4.93
C LEU A 12 7.01 -7.38 -6.28
N VAL A 13 5.88 -8.08 -6.38
CA VAL A 13 5.40 -8.68 -7.62
C VAL A 13 5.10 -7.60 -8.67
N SER A 14 4.40 -6.53 -8.28
CA SER A 14 4.08 -5.42 -9.18
C SER A 14 5.34 -4.71 -9.71
N VAL A 15 6.38 -4.56 -8.86
CA VAL A 15 7.68 -4.01 -9.31
C VAL A 15 8.33 -4.94 -10.33
N THR A 16 8.26 -6.25 -10.13
CA THR A 16 8.82 -7.20 -11.10
C THR A 16 8.06 -7.18 -12.43
N GLU A 17 6.73 -7.13 -12.42
CA GLU A 17 5.90 -7.02 -13.62
C GLU A 17 6.14 -5.71 -14.38
N ARG A 18 6.30 -4.60 -13.67
CA ARG A 18 6.51 -3.27 -14.26
C ARG A 18 7.99 -2.90 -14.43
N THR A 19 8.91 -3.87 -14.36
CA THR A 19 10.37 -3.62 -14.41
C THR A 19 10.76 -2.82 -15.66
N ARG A 20 10.23 -3.21 -16.83
CA ARG A 20 10.52 -2.54 -18.11
C ARG A 20 10.02 -1.10 -18.15
N GLU A 21 8.81 -0.84 -17.67
CA GLU A 21 8.24 0.51 -17.59
C GLU A 21 9.08 1.45 -16.70
N ILE A 22 9.52 0.94 -15.55
CA ILE A 22 10.42 1.67 -14.63
C ILE A 22 11.76 1.94 -15.31
N GLY A 23 12.30 0.96 -16.04
CA GLY A 23 13.51 1.08 -16.84
C GLY A 23 13.41 2.19 -17.89
N ILE A 24 12.31 2.24 -18.64
CA ILE A 24 12.04 3.28 -19.65
C ILE A 24 11.97 4.66 -18.99
N ARG A 25 11.23 4.82 -17.89
CA ARG A 25 11.15 6.10 -17.16
C ARG A 25 12.54 6.57 -16.71
N LYS A 26 13.37 5.67 -16.17
CA LYS A 26 14.72 5.98 -15.73
C LYS A 26 15.68 6.28 -16.88
N ALA A 27 15.56 5.60 -18.01
CA ALA A 27 16.34 5.90 -19.22
C ALA A 27 16.00 7.29 -19.80
N MET A 28 14.74 7.74 -19.62
CA MET A 28 14.27 9.08 -19.97
C MET A 28 14.65 10.16 -18.94
N GLY A 29 15.46 9.83 -17.92
CA GLY A 29 15.99 10.79 -16.95
C GLY A 29 15.25 10.87 -15.61
N ALA A 30 14.27 9.99 -15.33
CA ALA A 30 13.62 9.95 -14.02
C ALA A 30 14.64 9.65 -12.90
N ARG A 31 14.62 10.47 -11.84
CA ARG A 31 15.50 10.29 -10.68
C ARG A 31 15.03 9.11 -9.84
N ARG A 32 15.94 8.52 -9.06
CA ARG A 32 15.61 7.45 -8.11
C ARG A 32 14.53 7.89 -7.11
N GLN A 33 14.53 9.16 -6.73
CA GLN A 33 13.56 9.74 -5.82
C GLN A 33 12.14 9.81 -6.43
N ASP A 34 12.02 10.05 -7.73
CA ASP A 34 10.73 10.13 -8.41
C ASP A 34 10.04 8.74 -8.39
N VAL A 35 10.80 7.71 -8.74
CA VAL A 35 10.33 6.31 -8.68
C VAL A 35 10.02 5.90 -7.24
N LEU A 36 10.86 6.28 -6.28
CA LEU A 36 10.61 6.00 -4.87
C LEU A 36 9.29 6.62 -4.40
N MET A 37 9.06 7.90 -4.68
CA MET A 37 7.84 8.61 -4.27
C MET A 37 6.60 8.03 -4.94
N GLN A 38 6.69 7.65 -6.23
CA GLN A 38 5.58 7.00 -6.92
C GLN A 38 5.12 5.73 -6.18
N PHE A 39 6.05 4.82 -5.87
CA PHE A 39 5.72 3.58 -5.19
C PHE A 39 5.29 3.80 -3.72
N LEU A 40 5.87 4.77 -3.03
CA LEU A 40 5.43 5.13 -1.68
C LEU A 40 3.98 5.65 -1.68
N ILE A 41 3.62 6.51 -2.64
CA ILE A 41 2.25 6.99 -2.82
C ILE A 41 1.31 5.84 -3.17
N GLU A 42 1.72 4.92 -4.05
CA GLU A 42 0.92 3.74 -4.41
C GLU A 42 0.64 2.85 -3.18
N SER A 43 1.68 2.56 -2.37
CA SER A 43 1.53 1.80 -1.12
C SER A 43 0.68 2.51 -0.06
N GLY A 44 0.85 3.82 0.09
CA GLY A 44 0.05 4.63 0.99
C GLY A 44 -1.41 4.68 0.56
N THR A 45 -1.67 4.78 -0.74
CA THR A 45 -3.02 4.77 -1.31
C THR A 45 -3.70 3.43 -1.08
N MET A 46 -3.01 2.32 -1.32
CA MET A 46 -3.53 0.97 -0.99
C MET A 46 -3.89 0.83 0.50
N ALA A 47 -3.03 1.32 1.40
CA ALA A 47 -3.27 1.23 2.84
C ALA A 47 -4.40 2.13 3.33
N LEU A 48 -4.56 3.32 2.72
CA LEU A 48 -5.68 4.22 3.00
C LEU A 48 -7.00 3.63 2.50
N VAL A 49 -7.04 3.15 1.26
CA VAL A 49 -8.24 2.52 0.67
C VAL A 49 -8.62 1.27 1.48
N GLY A 50 -7.67 0.40 1.78
CA GLY A 50 -7.90 -0.77 2.63
C GLY A 50 -8.36 -0.40 4.04
N GLY A 51 -7.79 0.66 4.63
CA GLY A 51 -8.20 1.18 5.92
C GLY A 51 -9.64 1.72 5.92
N LEU A 52 -10.00 2.52 4.92
CA LEU A 52 -11.35 3.06 4.77
C LEU A 52 -12.40 1.97 4.55
N LEU A 53 -12.10 0.99 3.69
CA LEU A 53 -12.96 -0.18 3.50
C LEU A 53 -13.08 -0.98 4.78
N GLY A 54 -11.98 -1.22 5.50
CA GLY A 54 -11.99 -1.91 6.79
C GLY A 54 -12.86 -1.21 7.83
N VAL A 55 -12.79 0.13 7.91
CA VAL A 55 -13.66 0.93 8.78
C VAL A 55 -15.12 0.80 8.37
N LEU A 56 -15.43 0.91 7.08
CA LEU A 56 -16.80 0.79 6.57
C LEU A 56 -17.40 -0.58 6.88
N PHE A 57 -16.65 -1.66 6.63
CA PHE A 57 -17.06 -3.01 6.97
C PHE A 57 -17.19 -3.19 8.48
N GLY A 58 -16.24 -2.70 9.28
CA GLY A 58 -16.29 -2.78 10.73
C GLY A 58 -17.52 -2.09 11.32
N ILE A 59 -17.88 -0.89 10.84
CA ILE A 59 -19.09 -0.17 11.26
C ILE A 59 -20.34 -0.94 10.87
N THR A 60 -20.42 -1.41 9.62
CA THR A 60 -21.58 -2.15 9.11
C THR A 60 -21.80 -3.43 9.91
N PHE A 61 -20.73 -4.17 10.18
CA PHE A 61 -20.78 -5.42 10.94
C PHE A 61 -21.15 -5.18 12.41
N ALA A 62 -20.55 -4.17 13.05
CA ALA A 62 -20.89 -3.80 14.43
C ALA A 62 -22.36 -3.41 14.57
N LYS A 63 -22.90 -2.60 13.65
CA LYS A 63 -24.32 -2.23 13.64
C LYS A 63 -25.23 -3.44 13.37
N GLY A 64 -24.84 -4.34 12.47
CA GLY A 64 -25.59 -5.57 12.20
C GLY A 64 -25.68 -6.47 13.43
N ILE A 65 -24.56 -6.67 14.14
CA ILE A 65 -24.50 -7.43 15.40
C ILE A 65 -25.36 -6.77 16.48
N THR A 66 -25.25 -5.45 16.67
CA THR A 66 -26.08 -4.71 17.63
C THR A 66 -27.58 -4.86 17.33
N ALA A 67 -27.99 -4.86 16.06
CA ALA A 67 -29.39 -5.06 15.68
C ALA A 67 -29.93 -6.45 16.03
N ILE A 68 -29.08 -7.48 16.03
CA ILE A 68 -29.47 -8.87 16.32
C ILE A 68 -29.42 -9.18 17.82
N ILE A 69 -28.36 -8.74 18.51
CA ILE A 69 -28.06 -9.12 19.90
C ILE A 69 -28.49 -8.04 20.91
N GLY A 70 -28.79 -6.82 20.45
CA GLY A 70 -29.22 -5.70 21.30
C GLY A 70 -28.10 -5.07 22.14
N MET A 71 -26.83 -5.47 21.94
CA MET A 71 -25.71 -4.92 22.68
C MET A 71 -25.24 -3.58 22.08
N PRO A 72 -25.22 -2.48 22.85
CA PRO A 72 -24.87 -1.17 22.32
C PRO A 72 -23.40 -1.11 21.87
N SER A 73 -23.17 -0.91 20.57
CA SER A 73 -21.83 -0.68 20.00
C SER A 73 -21.56 0.82 19.87
N ALA A 74 -20.72 1.34 20.77
CA ALA A 74 -20.27 2.74 20.72
C ALA A 74 -18.98 2.86 19.89
N ILE A 75 -19.11 3.20 18.61
CA ILE A 75 -17.98 3.45 17.71
C ILE A 75 -17.50 4.88 17.94
N LYS A 76 -16.36 5.04 18.60
CA LYS A 76 -15.77 6.35 18.86
C LYS A 76 -14.92 6.81 17.68
N LEU A 77 -15.09 8.07 17.26
CA LEU A 77 -14.39 8.64 16.10
C LEU A 77 -12.86 8.60 16.26
N TRP A 78 -12.34 8.78 17.48
CA TRP A 78 -10.90 8.70 17.75
C TRP A 78 -10.34 7.29 17.49
N ALA A 79 -11.11 6.23 17.73
CA ALA A 79 -10.66 4.85 17.50
C ALA A 79 -10.56 4.56 16.01
N VAL A 80 -11.49 5.11 15.21
CA VAL A 80 -11.44 5.07 13.75
C VAL A 80 -10.21 5.81 13.23
N ALA A 81 -9.98 7.04 13.71
CA ALA A 81 -8.82 7.84 13.33
C ALA A 81 -7.49 7.15 13.70
N ALA A 82 -7.40 6.58 14.90
CA ALA A 82 -6.24 5.81 15.34
C ALA A 82 -6.01 4.57 14.46
N GLY A 83 -7.07 3.83 14.12
CA GLY A 83 -7.01 2.67 13.23
C GLY A 83 -6.51 3.02 11.83
N LEU A 84 -7.02 4.12 11.25
CA LEU A 84 -6.57 4.62 9.94
C LEU A 84 -5.10 5.07 9.97
N LEU A 85 -4.67 5.79 11.02
CA LEU A 85 -3.28 6.20 11.20
C LEU A 85 -2.33 5.00 11.30
N VAL A 86 -2.72 3.97 12.06
CA VAL A 86 -1.93 2.73 12.15
C VAL A 86 -1.88 2.02 10.80
N SER A 87 -3.01 1.92 10.08
CA SER A 87 -3.05 1.32 8.74
C SER A 87 -2.13 2.04 7.76
N ALA A 88 -2.21 3.36 7.69
CA ALA A 88 -1.36 4.20 6.84
C ALA A 88 0.13 4.04 7.19
N SER A 89 0.47 4.06 8.49
CA SER A 89 1.84 3.89 8.96
C SER A 89 2.42 2.53 8.59
N VAL A 90 1.64 1.45 8.74
CA VAL A 90 2.03 0.10 8.33
C VAL A 90 2.21 0.04 6.81
N GLY A 91 1.27 0.58 6.04
CA GLY A 91 1.36 0.64 4.58
C GLY A 91 2.64 1.31 4.08
N LEU A 92 2.93 2.50 4.62
CA LEU A 92 4.15 3.23 4.30
C LEU A 92 5.40 2.44 4.70
N PHE A 93 5.45 1.90 5.92
CA PHE A 93 6.62 1.16 6.41
C PHE A 93 6.94 -0.05 5.53
N PHE A 94 5.94 -0.87 5.21
CA PHE A 94 6.12 -2.06 4.38
C PHE A 94 6.30 -1.73 2.88
N GLY A 95 5.83 -0.56 2.42
CA GLY A 95 6.04 -0.07 1.05
C GLY A 95 7.46 0.46 0.78
N VAL A 96 8.22 0.85 1.81
CA VAL A 96 9.57 1.42 1.64
C VAL A 96 10.54 0.43 0.98
N TYR A 97 10.53 -0.84 1.39
CA TYR A 97 11.43 -1.84 0.82
C TYR A 97 11.23 -2.06 -0.70
N PRO A 98 10.02 -2.40 -1.19
CA PRO A 98 9.79 -2.56 -2.62
C PRO A 98 10.02 -1.26 -3.40
N ALA A 99 9.62 -0.11 -2.85
CA ALA A 99 9.84 1.20 -3.50
C ALA A 99 11.35 1.49 -3.68
N ARG A 100 12.18 1.18 -2.68
CA ARG A 100 13.64 1.31 -2.78
C ARG A 100 14.23 0.33 -3.80
N ARG A 101 13.68 -0.88 -3.90
CA ARG A 101 14.11 -1.88 -4.88
C ARG A 101 13.81 -1.41 -6.31
N ALA A 102 12.60 -0.90 -6.56
CA ALA A 102 12.23 -0.29 -7.84
C ALA A 102 13.12 0.90 -8.21
N ALA A 103 13.34 1.82 -7.27
CA ALA A 103 14.17 3.00 -7.49
C ALA A 103 15.63 2.68 -7.85
N ARG A 104 16.15 1.52 -7.43
CA ARG A 104 17.53 1.07 -7.68
C ARG A 104 17.71 0.20 -8.93
N LEU A 105 16.64 -0.13 -9.67
CA LEU A 105 16.73 -0.87 -10.94
C LEU A 105 17.66 -0.19 -11.94
N ASP A 106 18.59 -0.94 -12.54
CA ASP A 106 19.43 -0.41 -13.62
C ASP A 106 18.60 -0.34 -14.92
N PRO A 107 18.46 0.84 -15.56
CA PRO A 107 17.67 0.96 -16.79
C PRO A 107 18.17 0.06 -17.93
N ILE A 108 19.48 -0.18 -18.04
CA ILE A 108 20.04 -1.04 -19.11
C ILE A 108 19.66 -2.50 -18.85
N ALA A 109 19.77 -2.95 -17.59
CA ALA A 109 19.38 -4.30 -17.21
C ALA A 109 17.85 -4.52 -17.33
N ALA A 110 17.06 -3.51 -16.96
CA ALA A 110 15.60 -3.56 -17.04
C ALA A 110 15.06 -3.67 -18.47
N LEU A 111 15.78 -3.11 -19.46
CA LEU A 111 15.43 -3.22 -20.88
C LEU A 111 15.90 -4.53 -21.53
N ARG A 112 16.94 -5.17 -20.97
CA ARG A 112 17.49 -6.45 -21.43
C ARG A 112 16.70 -7.67 -20.95
N PHE A 113 15.80 -7.52 -19.99
CA PHE A 113 15.12 -8.63 -19.30
C PHE A 113 14.14 -9.42 -20.21
N GLU A 114 13.98 -9.03 -21.47
CA GLU A 114 12.99 -9.58 -22.40
C GLU A 114 13.54 -9.81 -23.82
N MET A 115 14.88 -9.82 -23.98
CA MET A 115 15.57 -10.27 -25.20
C MET A 115 16.03 -11.72 -25.10
#